data_AF-A0A1F6QEN6-F1
#
_entry.id   AF-A0A1F6QEN6-F1
#
_cell.length_a   1.000
_cell.length_b   1.000
_cell.length_c   1.000
_cell.angle_alpha   90.00
_cell.angle_beta   90.00
_cell.angle_gamma   90.00
#
_symmetry.space_group_name_H-M   'P 1'
#
loop_
_entity.id
_entity.type
_entity.pdbx_description
1 polymer ?
#
loop_
_entity_poly.entity_id
_entity_poly.type
_entity_poly.pdbx_seq_one_letter_code
_entity_poly.pdbx_strand_id
1 'polypeptide(L)'
;MKLLLVTFVLLSSVSAAIAQFSRNNTWCNPINIDYTYMIYNSHLDISYRSGADPAVVEFRGEYYMFVTRSMGYWHSTDLLNWNFITPEKWYFEGSNAPAAHNYKDSVLYVTGNPSGSMSILYTDNPKKGDWKATPSILNNLQDPDLFIDDDGQAYMFWGSSNKFPIRGKKLDKNKRFIADEKTVELFNLVPEKHGWERFGENHSDTVLGGYIEGPWLTKHNGKYYMQYAAPGTEFNVYADGVYVGETPLGPYNYAKNNPISYKPGGFMNGAGHGSTVRANDGHYWHFASMALSANMNWERRICMFPTYFDQDGLMYSNTSFGDYPHYAPDYSGKKGEFTGWMLLSYKKPVKSSSSKDRFVSTNVTDENVKSFWLAEQNDENQWLEIDLINQGKVYAIQVNYHDFKSGIYGKVPGLYHRYIVEGSVDGKVWDILVNRRKNFKDVPNDYIELEEPKVVRYVRFKNIHAPMPNLAISDLRVFGQGTGQAPKQVKNLKVSRQIDRRDVSVQWEKQQNCQGYNVRWGIAPDKLYSSWMVYDKNSLELKSLTIGQEYYFAVEAFNENGCSALSNVISCP
;
A
#
# COMPACT_ATOMS: atom_id res chain seq x y z
N MET A 1 43.29 -67.22 -12.75
CA MET A 1 43.48 -65.75 -12.68
C MET A 1 42.18 -65.08 -13.09
N LYS A 2 41.38 -64.59 -12.12
CA LYS A 2 40.41 -63.49 -12.26
C LYS A 2 39.77 -63.26 -10.89
N LEU A 3 40.16 -62.13 -10.29
CA LEU A 3 39.65 -61.56 -9.04
C LEU A 3 38.16 -61.20 -9.22
N LEU A 4 37.29 -61.63 -8.30
CA LEU A 4 35.96 -61.04 -8.15
C LEU A 4 36.09 -59.81 -7.24
N LEU A 5 35.88 -58.63 -7.82
CA LEU A 5 35.76 -57.38 -7.07
C LEU A 5 34.27 -57.19 -6.72
N VAL A 6 33.96 -57.23 -5.43
CA VAL A 6 32.63 -56.86 -4.91
C VAL A 6 32.60 -55.35 -4.74
N THR A 7 31.80 -54.66 -5.55
CA THR A 7 31.56 -53.21 -5.40
C THR A 7 30.25 -53.00 -4.64
N PHE A 8 30.36 -52.57 -3.38
CA PHE A 8 29.24 -52.06 -2.60
C PHE A 8 28.93 -50.64 -3.08
N VAL A 9 27.78 -50.43 -3.72
CA VAL A 9 27.27 -49.09 -4.05
C VAL A 9 26.42 -48.62 -2.87
N LEU A 10 26.96 -47.73 -2.04
CA LEU A 10 26.21 -46.96 -1.07
C LEU A 10 25.41 -45.88 -1.82
N LEU A 11 24.11 -46.11 -1.99
CA LEU A 11 23.14 -45.08 -2.39
C LEU A 11 22.89 -44.16 -1.19
N SER A 12 23.71 -43.11 -1.05
CA SER A 12 23.35 -41.96 -0.22
C SER A 12 22.28 -41.16 -0.93
N SER A 13 21.02 -41.34 -0.54
CA SER A 13 19.91 -40.47 -0.92
C SER A 13 20.12 -39.09 -0.29
N VAL A 14 20.78 -38.19 -1.02
CA VAL A 14 20.77 -36.77 -0.71
C VAL A 14 19.37 -36.28 -1.09
N SER A 15 18.47 -36.23 -0.10
CA SER A 15 17.25 -35.44 -0.21
C SER A 15 17.67 -33.98 -0.33
N ALA A 16 17.83 -33.51 -1.56
CA ALA A 16 17.87 -32.09 -1.82
C ALA A 16 16.54 -31.52 -1.32
N ALA A 17 16.57 -30.85 -0.17
CA ALA A 17 15.48 -30.00 0.27
C ALA A 17 15.36 -28.90 -0.78
N ILE A 18 14.56 -29.14 -1.81
CA ILE A 18 14.00 -28.08 -2.64
C ILE A 18 13.14 -27.30 -1.66
N ALA A 19 13.68 -26.19 -1.17
CA ALA A 19 12.88 -25.15 -0.55
C ALA A 19 11.95 -24.65 -1.64
N GLN A 20 10.80 -25.31 -1.79
CA GLN A 20 9.72 -24.84 -2.61
C GLN A 20 9.31 -23.53 -1.95
N PHE A 21 9.68 -22.40 -2.55
CA PHE A 21 9.09 -21.12 -2.18
C PHE A 21 7.59 -21.32 -2.27
N SER A 22 6.92 -21.41 -1.11
CA SER A 22 5.47 -21.48 -1.07
C SER A 22 4.97 -20.23 -1.76
N ARG A 23 4.28 -20.40 -2.87
CA ARG A 23 3.59 -19.30 -3.55
C ARG A 23 2.62 -18.71 -2.54
N ASN A 24 2.80 -17.44 -2.19
CA ASN A 24 1.89 -16.74 -1.29
C ASN A 24 0.56 -16.60 -2.04
N ASN A 25 -0.49 -17.28 -1.56
CA ASN A 25 -1.81 -17.20 -2.17
C ASN A 25 -2.57 -15.95 -1.74
N THR A 26 -2.01 -15.21 -0.79
CA THR A 26 -2.58 -14.01 -0.20
C THR A 26 -1.51 -12.94 0.04
N TRP A 27 -1.93 -11.69 0.17
CA TRP A 27 -1.09 -10.58 0.64
C TRP A 27 -1.84 -9.68 1.61
N CYS A 28 -1.09 -8.82 2.31
CA CYS A 28 -1.62 -7.80 3.19
C CYS A 28 -0.83 -6.50 3.00
N ASN A 29 -1.50 -5.34 3.09
CA ASN A 29 -0.81 -4.05 3.12
C ASN A 29 -0.40 -3.67 4.56
N PRO A 30 0.68 -2.89 4.77
CA PRO A 30 1.62 -2.40 3.76
C PRO A 30 2.42 -3.53 3.12
N ILE A 31 2.82 -3.38 1.85
CA ILE A 31 3.61 -4.42 1.19
C ILE A 31 4.98 -4.57 1.86
N ASN A 32 5.48 -5.81 1.89
CA ASN A 32 6.75 -6.15 2.51
C ASN A 32 7.91 -6.06 1.50
N ILE A 33 8.56 -4.92 1.45
CA ILE A 33 9.79 -4.73 0.68
C ILE A 33 10.91 -4.20 1.59
N ASP A 34 12.15 -4.38 1.17
CA ASP A 34 13.35 -3.87 1.84
C ASP A 34 13.51 -2.37 1.57
N TYR A 35 12.56 -1.56 2.08
CA TYR A 35 12.51 -0.11 1.87
C TYR A 35 13.85 0.56 2.19
N THR A 36 14.22 1.54 1.35
CA THR A 36 15.42 2.36 1.55
C THR A 36 15.23 3.33 2.70
N TYR A 37 16.27 3.55 3.50
CA TYR A 37 16.25 4.60 4.52
C TYR A 37 16.43 5.97 3.88
N MET A 38 15.57 6.92 4.26
CA MET A 38 15.57 8.25 3.68
C MET A 38 16.88 8.98 3.99
N ILE A 39 17.45 9.58 2.96
CA ILE A 39 18.68 10.38 3.04
C ILE A 39 18.42 11.88 3.15
N TYR A 40 17.21 12.33 2.77
CA TYR A 40 16.89 13.75 2.63
C TYR A 40 17.11 14.52 3.94
N ASN A 41 16.79 13.89 5.06
CA ASN A 41 16.93 14.46 6.41
C ASN A 41 18.13 13.94 7.19
N SER A 42 19.08 13.23 6.55
CA SER A 42 20.23 12.64 7.27
C SER A 42 21.15 13.70 7.88
N HIS A 43 21.22 14.90 7.30
CA HIS A 43 21.96 16.03 7.86
C HIS A 43 21.41 16.53 9.20
N LEU A 44 20.18 16.14 9.56
CA LEU A 44 19.54 16.40 10.86
C LEU A 44 19.55 15.17 11.78
N ASP A 45 20.23 14.08 11.38
CA ASP A 45 20.26 12.80 12.09
C ASP A 45 18.86 12.16 12.28
N ILE A 46 17.97 12.35 11.29
CA ILE A 46 16.61 11.77 11.28
C ILE A 46 16.61 10.55 10.35
N SER A 47 16.46 9.35 10.93
CA SER A 47 16.52 8.05 10.25
C SER A 47 15.16 7.34 10.22
N TYR A 48 14.66 7.03 9.03
CA TYR A 48 13.39 6.32 8.80
C TYR A 48 13.36 5.69 7.41
N ARG A 49 12.62 4.58 7.24
CA ARG A 49 12.36 4.00 5.90
C ARG A 49 11.42 4.86 5.07
N SER A 50 11.66 4.91 3.77
CA SER A 50 10.85 5.60 2.77
C SER A 50 10.19 4.62 1.81
N GLY A 51 8.90 4.81 1.55
CA GLY A 51 8.14 4.09 0.52
C GLY A 51 7.06 5.00 -0.03
N ALA A 52 7.39 5.73 -1.11
CA ALA A 52 6.54 6.80 -1.61
C ALA A 52 6.56 6.89 -3.14
N ASP A 53 5.43 7.33 -3.67
CA ASP A 53 5.21 7.72 -5.05
C ASP A 53 5.59 6.56 -6.03
N PRO A 54 5.04 5.34 -5.84
CA PRO A 54 5.44 4.18 -6.63
C PRO A 54 4.96 4.28 -8.08
N ALA A 55 5.90 4.20 -9.03
CA ALA A 55 5.64 3.98 -10.45
C ALA A 55 5.90 2.52 -10.82
N VAL A 56 4.85 1.79 -11.17
CA VAL A 56 4.91 0.37 -11.54
C VAL A 56 4.62 0.20 -13.02
N VAL A 57 5.51 -0.50 -13.71
CA VAL A 57 5.40 -0.77 -15.15
C VAL A 57 5.54 -2.26 -15.43
N GLU A 58 4.72 -2.78 -16.33
CA GLU A 58 4.88 -4.11 -16.90
C GLU A 58 5.83 -4.05 -18.10
N PHE A 59 6.80 -4.97 -18.16
CA PHE A 59 7.73 -5.13 -19.27
C PHE A 59 8.10 -6.59 -19.48
N ARG A 60 7.76 -7.13 -20.65
CA ARG A 60 8.04 -8.52 -21.09
C ARG A 60 7.52 -9.59 -20.12
N GLY A 61 6.32 -9.38 -19.59
CA GLY A 61 5.62 -10.28 -18.68
C GLY A 61 6.03 -10.13 -17.22
N GLU A 62 6.85 -9.14 -16.88
CA GLU A 62 7.38 -8.91 -15.53
C GLU A 62 7.16 -7.46 -15.10
N TYR A 63 7.35 -7.14 -13.83
CA TYR A 63 7.00 -5.86 -13.26
C TYR A 63 8.20 -5.16 -12.62
N TYR A 64 8.28 -3.85 -12.79
CA TYR A 64 9.31 -3.00 -12.20
C TYR A 64 8.67 -1.85 -11.44
N MET A 65 9.07 -1.65 -10.18
CA MET A 65 8.54 -0.62 -9.30
C MET A 65 9.63 0.37 -8.92
N PHE A 66 9.47 1.61 -9.35
CA PHE A 66 10.34 2.74 -9.03
C PHE A 66 9.70 3.56 -7.91
N VAL A 67 10.48 3.96 -6.91
CA VAL A 67 9.97 4.59 -5.70
C VAL A 67 10.92 5.71 -5.29
N THR A 68 10.37 6.82 -4.81
CA THR A 68 11.12 8.00 -4.37
C THR A 68 12.36 7.66 -3.55
N ARG A 69 13.52 8.13 -4.03
CA ARG A 69 14.85 8.09 -3.39
C ARG A 69 15.30 6.71 -2.94
N SER A 70 14.90 5.66 -3.66
CA SER A 70 15.21 4.28 -3.28
C SER A 70 16.61 3.80 -3.63
N MET A 71 17.41 4.59 -4.35
CA MET A 71 18.77 4.24 -4.81
C MET A 71 18.82 3.00 -5.74
N GLY A 72 17.68 2.67 -6.35
CA GLY A 72 17.42 1.51 -7.18
C GLY A 72 15.91 1.34 -7.31
N TYR A 73 15.47 0.14 -7.67
CA TYR A 73 14.05 -0.18 -7.89
C TYR A 73 13.82 -1.67 -7.68
N TRP A 74 12.56 -2.10 -7.64
CA TRP A 74 12.22 -3.49 -7.41
C TRP A 74 11.72 -4.16 -8.67
N HIS A 75 11.95 -5.47 -8.76
CA HIS A 75 11.48 -6.34 -9.82
C HIS A 75 10.64 -7.48 -9.25
N SER A 76 9.54 -7.81 -9.92
CA SER A 76 8.66 -8.92 -9.55
C SER A 76 8.12 -9.63 -10.79
N THR A 77 7.79 -10.90 -10.66
CA THR A 77 7.08 -11.68 -11.69
C THR A 77 5.60 -11.89 -11.36
N ASP A 78 5.18 -11.51 -10.15
CA ASP A 78 3.86 -11.84 -9.58
C ASP A 78 3.18 -10.68 -8.84
N LEU A 79 3.79 -9.48 -8.85
CA LEU A 79 3.38 -8.27 -8.12
C LEU A 79 3.45 -8.37 -6.59
N LEU A 80 3.92 -9.49 -6.04
CA LEU A 80 4.00 -9.74 -4.60
C LEU A 80 5.44 -9.87 -4.11
N ASN A 81 6.22 -10.71 -4.77
CA ASN A 81 7.60 -10.99 -4.41
C ASN A 81 8.51 -10.04 -5.18
N TRP A 82 8.99 -9.02 -4.48
CA TRP A 82 9.82 -7.97 -5.03
C TRP A 82 11.29 -8.19 -4.68
N ASN A 83 12.16 -8.14 -5.69
CA ASN A 83 13.61 -8.21 -5.54
C ASN A 83 14.21 -6.86 -5.89
N PHE A 84 15.01 -6.28 -5.00
CA PHE A 84 15.68 -5.03 -5.27
C PHE A 84 16.78 -5.18 -6.32
N ILE A 85 16.80 -4.27 -7.29
CA ILE A 85 17.83 -4.12 -8.30
C ILE A 85 18.69 -2.93 -7.92
N THR A 86 19.99 -3.19 -7.73
CA THR A 86 21.03 -2.17 -7.75
C THR A 86 21.48 -1.98 -9.20
N PRO A 87 21.13 -0.88 -9.86
CA PRO A 87 21.40 -0.69 -11.27
C PRO A 87 22.89 -0.37 -11.54
N GLU A 88 23.43 -0.82 -12.68
CA GLU A 88 24.80 -0.49 -13.10
C GLU A 88 25.05 1.01 -13.26
N LYS A 89 24.02 1.75 -13.70
CA LYS A 89 24.05 3.21 -13.82
C LYS A 89 22.83 3.77 -13.13
N TRP A 90 23.06 4.75 -12.25
CA TRP A 90 21.97 5.42 -11.55
C TRP A 90 22.17 6.92 -11.43
N TYR A 91 21.05 7.63 -11.36
CA TYR A 91 20.98 9.08 -11.22
C TYR A 91 20.40 9.41 -9.85
N PHE A 92 21.27 9.34 -8.84
CA PHE A 92 20.88 9.47 -7.43
C PHE A 92 20.36 10.88 -7.07
N GLU A 93 20.99 11.92 -7.63
CA GLU A 93 20.61 13.31 -7.42
C GLU A 93 19.33 13.62 -8.22
N GLY A 94 18.20 13.14 -7.72
CA GLY A 94 16.88 13.58 -8.19
C GLY A 94 15.95 12.47 -8.63
N SER A 95 15.66 11.55 -7.71
CA SER A 95 14.59 10.56 -7.89
C SER A 95 13.45 10.81 -6.90
N ASN A 96 12.60 11.80 -7.14
CA ASN A 96 11.37 12.06 -6.38
C ASN A 96 10.18 11.83 -7.31
N ALA A 97 9.16 11.06 -6.90
CA ALA A 97 7.98 10.81 -7.72
C ALA A 97 8.34 10.38 -9.16
N PRO A 98 9.06 9.25 -9.32
CA PRO A 98 9.43 8.79 -10.64
C PRO A 98 8.22 8.44 -11.50
N ALA A 99 8.40 8.45 -12.82
CA ALA A 99 7.50 7.79 -13.76
C ALA A 99 8.22 6.76 -14.62
N ALA A 100 7.50 5.71 -14.99
CA ALA A 100 7.99 4.67 -15.88
C ALA A 100 6.93 4.27 -16.90
N HIS A 101 7.34 4.04 -18.14
CA HIS A 101 6.44 3.69 -19.23
C HIS A 101 7.07 2.62 -20.12
N ASN A 102 6.31 1.58 -20.42
CA ASN A 102 6.71 0.59 -21.41
C ASN A 102 6.43 1.14 -22.80
N TYR A 103 7.45 1.21 -23.65
CA TYR A 103 7.26 1.50 -25.06
C TYR A 103 7.99 0.49 -25.93
N LYS A 104 7.21 -0.40 -26.56
CA LYS A 104 7.70 -1.50 -27.40
C LYS A 104 8.61 -2.44 -26.63
N ASP A 105 9.92 -2.32 -26.85
CA ASP A 105 10.93 -3.23 -26.30
C ASP A 105 11.90 -2.52 -25.36
N SER A 106 11.47 -1.39 -24.80
CA SER A 106 12.22 -0.62 -23.80
C SER A 106 11.30 -0.12 -22.69
N VAL A 107 11.85 -0.05 -21.49
CA VAL A 107 11.30 0.77 -20.40
C VAL A 107 11.87 2.17 -20.53
N LEU A 108 10.98 3.16 -20.55
CA LEU A 108 11.29 4.58 -20.40
C LEU A 108 11.10 4.97 -18.94
N TYR A 109 11.98 5.81 -18.43
CA TYR A 109 12.01 6.21 -17.03
C TYR A 109 12.31 7.70 -16.90
N VAL A 110 11.55 8.38 -16.05
CA VAL A 110 11.74 9.78 -15.71
C VAL A 110 11.94 9.82 -14.21
N THR A 111 13.10 10.31 -13.77
CA THR A 111 13.50 10.16 -12.37
C THR A 111 12.65 11.01 -11.42
N GLY A 112 12.09 12.12 -11.93
CA GLY A 112 11.45 13.15 -11.11
C GLY A 112 12.48 13.93 -10.29
N ASN A 113 13.40 14.60 -10.97
CA ASN A 113 14.42 15.41 -10.33
C ASN A 113 13.81 16.63 -9.63
N PRO A 114 14.07 16.88 -8.33
CA PRO A 114 13.56 18.05 -7.60
C PRO A 114 13.95 19.41 -8.18
N SER A 115 14.99 19.49 -9.01
CA SER A 115 15.31 20.71 -9.76
C SER A 115 14.27 21.05 -10.84
N GLY A 116 13.42 20.07 -11.21
CA GLY A 116 12.55 20.12 -12.35
C GLY A 116 13.23 19.82 -13.69
N SER A 117 14.56 19.61 -13.69
CA SER A 117 15.36 19.41 -14.90
C SER A 117 15.89 17.98 -15.00
N MET A 118 15.50 17.26 -16.05
CA MET A 118 15.92 15.86 -16.24
C MET A 118 15.81 15.40 -17.70
N SER A 119 16.56 14.36 -18.04
CA SER A 119 16.41 13.62 -19.28
C SER A 119 15.45 12.45 -19.10
N ILE A 120 14.83 12.01 -20.19
CA ILE A 120 14.21 10.69 -20.23
C ILE A 120 15.32 9.64 -20.30
N LEU A 121 15.23 8.64 -19.43
CA LEU A 121 16.12 7.49 -19.40
C LEU A 121 15.44 6.29 -20.06
N TYR A 122 16.22 5.37 -20.61
CA TYR A 122 15.68 4.16 -21.20
C TYR A 122 16.63 2.96 -21.08
N THR A 123 16.06 1.76 -21.06
CA THR A 123 16.78 0.48 -21.17
C THR A 123 15.83 -0.60 -21.72
N ASP A 124 16.38 -1.56 -22.46
CA ASP A 124 15.76 -2.82 -22.88
C ASP A 124 16.11 -3.98 -21.93
N ASN A 125 16.93 -3.71 -20.91
CA ASN A 125 17.38 -4.65 -19.88
C ASN A 125 17.30 -4.03 -18.46
N PRO A 126 16.09 -3.72 -17.97
CA PRO A 126 15.90 -3.16 -16.63
C PRO A 126 16.41 -4.08 -15.50
N LYS A 127 16.57 -5.39 -15.71
CA LYS A 127 17.22 -6.28 -14.72
C LYS A 127 18.69 -5.93 -14.47
N LYS A 128 19.38 -5.49 -15.52
CA LYS A 128 20.78 -5.03 -15.45
C LYS A 128 20.87 -3.59 -14.96
N GLY A 129 19.87 -2.77 -15.30
CA GLY A 129 19.83 -1.35 -14.93
C GLY A 129 20.90 -0.53 -15.63
N ASP A 130 21.14 -0.83 -16.90
CA ASP A 130 22.09 -0.13 -17.77
C ASP A 130 21.44 1.08 -18.47
N TRP A 131 20.82 1.95 -17.67
CA TRP A 131 20.08 3.12 -18.12
C TRP A 131 20.90 4.04 -19.02
N LYS A 132 20.27 4.49 -20.11
CA LYS A 132 20.81 5.44 -21.08
C LYS A 132 19.95 6.70 -21.07
N ALA A 133 20.57 7.88 -21.11
CA ALA A 133 19.84 9.14 -21.22
C ALA A 133 19.60 9.51 -22.69
N THR A 134 18.42 10.04 -22.98
CA THR A 134 18.19 10.80 -24.22
C THR A 134 19.00 12.10 -24.16
N PRO A 135 19.60 12.58 -25.28
CA PRO A 135 20.40 13.81 -25.29
C PRO A 135 19.52 15.08 -25.32
N SER A 136 18.54 15.15 -24.41
CA SER A 136 17.57 16.23 -24.25
C SER A 136 17.25 16.41 -22.77
N ILE A 137 17.05 17.66 -22.34
CA ILE A 137 16.67 18.00 -20.97
C ILE A 137 15.30 18.67 -21.03
N LEU A 138 14.35 18.09 -20.31
CA LEU A 138 13.07 18.70 -20.00
C LEU A 138 13.20 19.48 -18.70
N ASN A 139 12.54 20.63 -18.61
CA ASN A 139 12.64 21.53 -17.46
C ASN A 139 11.25 21.81 -16.87
N ASN A 140 11.23 22.25 -15.62
CA ASN A 140 10.01 22.59 -14.87
C ASN A 140 9.04 21.42 -14.70
N LEU A 141 9.54 20.19 -14.59
CA LEU A 141 8.75 18.99 -14.34
C LEU A 141 8.82 18.58 -12.87
N GLN A 142 7.71 18.70 -12.16
CA GLN A 142 7.54 18.12 -10.82
C GLN A 142 6.53 16.99 -10.93
N ASP A 143 6.85 15.83 -10.38
CA ASP A 143 6.04 14.61 -10.43
C ASP A 143 5.61 14.27 -11.86
N PRO A 144 6.58 13.94 -12.73
CA PRO A 144 6.31 13.69 -14.14
C PRO A 144 5.52 12.40 -14.35
N ASP A 145 4.73 12.34 -15.42
CA ASP A 145 4.21 11.13 -16.04
C ASP A 145 4.48 11.16 -17.54
N LEU A 146 4.99 10.03 -18.06
CA LEU A 146 5.34 9.85 -19.46
C LEU A 146 4.37 8.84 -20.06
N PHE A 147 3.67 9.25 -21.10
CA PHE A 147 2.71 8.41 -21.80
C PHE A 147 2.98 8.43 -23.30
N ILE A 148 2.98 7.27 -23.96
CA ILE A 148 3.02 7.19 -25.41
C ILE A 148 1.77 6.46 -25.89
N ASP A 149 1.00 7.14 -26.73
CA ASP A 149 -0.28 6.63 -27.20
C ASP A 149 -0.11 5.62 -28.36
N ASP A 150 -1.21 4.97 -28.74
CA ASP A 150 -1.24 3.94 -29.79
C ASP A 150 -0.82 4.47 -31.17
N ASP A 151 -1.03 5.77 -31.43
CA ASP A 151 -0.58 6.45 -32.64
C ASP A 151 0.94 6.79 -32.61
N GLY A 152 1.60 6.53 -31.48
CA GLY A 152 3.00 6.81 -31.24
C GLY A 152 3.27 8.25 -30.78
N GLN A 153 2.27 9.10 -30.56
CA GLN A 153 2.49 10.42 -29.98
C GLN A 153 2.88 10.28 -28.50
N ALA A 154 4.02 10.88 -28.13
CA ALA A 154 4.48 10.93 -26.75
C ALA A 154 3.95 12.19 -26.04
N TYR A 155 3.67 12.07 -24.75
CA TYR A 155 3.16 13.12 -23.88
C TYR A 155 3.92 13.13 -22.57
N MET A 156 4.10 14.34 -22.02
CA MET A 156 4.58 14.55 -20.66
C MET A 156 3.48 15.26 -19.87
N PHE A 157 3.15 14.70 -18.71
CA PHE A 157 2.28 15.32 -17.71
C PHE A 157 3.07 15.61 -16.44
N TRP A 158 2.72 16.66 -15.71
CA TRP A 158 3.41 17.01 -14.47
C TRP A 158 2.58 17.97 -13.62
N GLY A 159 2.89 18.00 -12.33
CA GLY A 159 2.39 18.98 -11.37
C GLY A 159 2.52 18.49 -9.93
N SER A 160 2.93 19.39 -9.04
CA SER A 160 2.74 19.30 -7.59
C SER A 160 2.61 20.71 -7.05
N SER A 161 1.41 21.09 -6.62
CA SER A 161 1.14 22.46 -6.18
C SER A 161 -0.18 22.59 -5.44
N ASN A 162 -0.27 23.57 -4.55
CA ASN A 162 -1.53 24.07 -4.00
C ASN A 162 -2.08 25.28 -4.76
N LYS A 163 -1.48 25.64 -5.89
CA LYS A 163 -1.85 26.81 -6.70
C LYS A 163 -1.98 26.50 -8.19
N PHE A 164 -1.06 25.71 -8.73
CA PHE A 164 -0.97 25.45 -10.15
C PHE A 164 -1.66 24.14 -10.55
N PRO A 165 -2.26 24.07 -11.75
CA PRO A 165 -2.94 22.88 -12.23
C PRO A 165 -1.93 21.77 -12.62
N ILE A 166 -2.46 20.56 -12.81
CA ILE A 166 -1.79 19.54 -13.63
C ILE A 166 -1.67 20.06 -15.06
N ARG A 167 -0.52 19.81 -15.67
CA ARG A 167 -0.19 20.26 -17.02
C ARG A 167 0.18 19.08 -17.90
N GLY A 168 0.02 19.27 -19.21
CA GLY A 168 0.43 18.31 -20.22
C GLY A 168 1.01 18.98 -21.45
N LYS A 169 1.88 18.26 -22.16
CA LYS A 169 2.35 18.65 -23.50
C LYS A 169 2.74 17.45 -24.35
N LYS A 170 2.78 17.66 -25.66
CA LYS A 170 3.33 16.70 -26.61
C LYS A 170 4.85 16.72 -26.57
N LEU A 171 5.45 15.56 -26.85
CA LEU A 171 6.89 15.40 -27.09
C LEU A 171 7.10 14.82 -28.49
N ASP A 172 8.10 15.32 -29.21
CA ASP A 172 8.58 14.69 -30.44
C ASP A 172 9.60 13.59 -30.11
N LYS A 173 9.12 12.36 -29.95
CA LYS A 173 9.99 11.20 -29.66
C LYS A 173 11.03 10.91 -30.74
N ASN A 174 10.74 11.27 -31.99
CA ASN A 174 11.66 11.05 -33.12
C ASN A 174 12.77 12.11 -33.16
N LYS A 175 12.58 13.20 -32.43
CA LYS A 175 13.57 14.25 -32.20
C LYS A 175 13.94 14.31 -30.73
N ARG A 176 14.45 13.20 -30.19
CA ARG A 176 15.00 13.06 -28.82
C ARG A 176 14.07 13.59 -27.72
N PHE A 177 12.75 13.43 -27.90
CA PHE A 177 11.71 13.88 -26.97
C PHE A 177 11.73 15.40 -26.71
N ILE A 178 11.99 16.21 -27.74
CA ILE A 178 11.84 17.66 -27.61
C ILE A 178 10.38 17.99 -27.30
N ALA A 179 10.18 18.81 -26.28
CA ALA A 179 8.88 19.30 -25.87
C ALA A 179 8.28 20.27 -26.90
N ASP A 180 6.98 20.13 -27.15
CA ASP A 180 6.19 21.17 -27.81
C ASP A 180 6.22 22.47 -26.98
N GLU A 181 6.23 23.61 -27.67
CA GLU A 181 6.13 24.94 -27.07
C GLU A 181 4.79 25.10 -26.34
N LYS A 182 3.73 24.50 -26.88
CA LYS A 182 2.39 24.57 -26.27
C LYS A 182 2.31 23.68 -25.03
N THR A 183 2.07 24.32 -23.89
CA THR A 183 1.66 23.66 -22.65
C THR A 183 0.15 23.78 -22.49
N VAL A 184 -0.51 22.68 -22.13
CA VAL A 184 -1.95 22.64 -21.84
C VAL A 184 -2.12 22.53 -20.34
N GLU A 185 -2.85 23.46 -19.74
CA GLU A 185 -3.32 23.32 -18.36
C GLU A 185 -4.57 22.44 -18.36
N LEU A 186 -4.58 21.37 -17.57
CA LEU A 186 -5.64 20.37 -17.61
C LEU A 186 -6.75 20.71 -16.60
N PHE A 187 -6.44 20.64 -15.31
CA PHE A 187 -7.38 20.92 -14.22
C PHE A 187 -6.62 21.16 -12.90
N ASN A 188 -7.33 21.73 -11.92
CA ASN A 188 -6.88 21.94 -10.56
C ASN A 188 -7.97 21.45 -9.58
N LEU A 189 -7.66 21.40 -8.29
CA LEU A 189 -8.65 21.13 -7.24
C LEU A 189 -9.75 22.19 -7.24
N VAL A 190 -10.93 21.76 -6.82
CA VAL A 190 -12.14 22.56 -6.59
C VAL A 190 -12.67 22.21 -5.19
N PRO A 191 -11.88 22.44 -4.11
CA PRO A 191 -12.17 21.93 -2.77
C PRO A 191 -13.46 22.53 -2.18
N GLU A 192 -13.89 23.71 -2.64
CA GLU A 192 -15.19 24.31 -2.32
C GLU A 192 -16.36 23.44 -2.77
N LYS A 193 -16.17 22.57 -3.78
CA LYS A 193 -17.16 21.64 -4.30
C LYS A 193 -16.88 20.19 -3.89
N HIS A 194 -15.61 19.76 -3.92
CA HIS A 194 -15.20 18.37 -3.68
C HIS A 194 -14.54 18.24 -2.30
N GLY A 195 -15.28 17.71 -1.32
CA GLY A 195 -14.84 17.67 0.07
C GLY A 195 -13.51 16.94 0.30
N TRP A 196 -13.22 15.90 -0.48
CA TRP A 196 -12.00 15.09 -0.32
C TRP A 196 -10.72 15.84 -0.73
N GLU A 197 -10.85 16.94 -1.47
CA GLU A 197 -9.72 17.77 -1.89
C GLU A 197 -9.31 18.79 -0.82
N ARG A 198 -10.01 18.83 0.32
CA ARG A 198 -9.66 19.69 1.47
C ARG A 198 -8.50 19.11 2.27
N PHE A 199 -7.56 19.99 2.61
CA PHE A 199 -6.34 19.66 3.36
C PHE A 199 -6.61 19.21 4.80
N GLY A 200 -5.60 18.60 5.42
CA GLY A 200 -5.62 18.23 6.83
C GLY A 200 -6.12 16.82 7.12
N GLU A 201 -5.83 16.38 8.34
CA GLU A 201 -6.33 15.13 8.91
C GLU A 201 -7.87 15.11 8.82
N ASN A 202 -8.44 14.04 8.26
CA ASN A 202 -9.89 13.93 8.04
C ASN A 202 -10.50 15.12 7.27
N HIS A 203 -9.74 15.79 6.38
CA HIS A 203 -10.18 16.95 5.61
C HIS A 203 -10.58 18.17 6.45
N SER A 204 -9.96 18.36 7.62
CA SER A 204 -10.40 19.37 8.59
C SER A 204 -9.63 20.69 8.59
N ASP A 205 -8.56 20.84 7.83
CA ASP A 205 -7.84 22.11 7.76
C ASP A 205 -8.67 23.15 6.98
N THR A 206 -8.81 24.34 7.57
CA THR A 206 -9.57 25.46 7.02
C THR A 206 -8.70 26.63 6.59
N VAL A 207 -7.38 26.55 6.82
CA VAL A 207 -6.39 27.59 6.56
C VAL A 207 -5.63 27.30 5.28
N LEU A 208 -5.11 26.08 5.13
CA LEU A 208 -4.33 25.70 3.95
C LEU A 208 -5.20 24.98 2.92
N GLY A 209 -5.01 25.36 1.65
CA GLY A 209 -5.61 24.64 0.52
C GLY A 209 -4.91 23.30 0.27
N GLY A 210 -5.64 22.35 -0.32
CA GLY A 210 -5.08 21.07 -0.73
C GLY A 210 -4.00 21.21 -1.79
N TYR A 211 -3.09 20.23 -1.83
CA TYR A 211 -2.14 20.03 -2.91
C TYR A 211 -2.73 19.07 -3.93
N ILE A 212 -2.57 19.40 -5.21
CA ILE A 212 -2.74 18.48 -6.34
C ILE A 212 -1.37 18.09 -6.85
N GLU A 213 -1.13 16.79 -7.01
CA GLU A 213 0.15 16.29 -7.50
C GLU A 213 0.06 14.93 -8.21
N GLY A 214 1.21 14.38 -8.61
CA GLY A 214 1.35 13.00 -9.07
C GLY A 214 0.39 12.59 -10.19
N PRO A 215 0.36 13.29 -11.35
CA PRO A 215 -0.44 12.85 -12.48
C PRO A 215 -0.06 11.43 -12.91
N TRP A 216 -1.03 10.60 -13.28
CA TRP A 216 -0.76 9.29 -13.89
C TRP A 216 -1.86 8.91 -14.90
N LEU A 217 -1.50 8.84 -16.18
CA LEU A 217 -2.44 8.57 -17.25
C LEU A 217 -2.61 7.08 -17.53
N THR A 218 -3.82 6.57 -17.32
CA THR A 218 -4.21 5.21 -17.72
C THR A 218 -5.14 5.26 -18.93
N LYS A 219 -4.82 4.53 -20.00
CA LYS A 219 -5.75 4.33 -21.13
C LYS A 219 -6.58 3.06 -20.92
N HIS A 220 -7.89 3.18 -21.03
CA HIS A 220 -8.82 2.03 -20.93
C HIS A 220 -10.02 2.24 -21.86
N ASN A 221 -10.33 1.24 -22.70
CA ASN A 221 -11.46 1.26 -23.64
C ASN A 221 -11.59 2.55 -24.46
N GLY A 222 -10.47 3.06 -24.98
CA GLY A 222 -10.42 4.27 -25.80
C GLY A 222 -10.50 5.59 -25.03
N LYS A 223 -10.68 5.55 -23.71
CA LYS A 223 -10.69 6.73 -22.83
C LYS A 223 -9.40 6.87 -22.05
N TYR A 224 -9.14 8.10 -21.61
CA TYR A 224 -7.95 8.50 -20.88
C TYR A 224 -8.33 8.90 -19.47
N TYR A 225 -7.81 8.19 -18.50
CA TYR A 225 -8.06 8.34 -17.07
C TYR A 225 -6.84 9.03 -16.45
N MET A 226 -6.90 10.36 -16.34
CA MET A 226 -5.85 11.16 -15.72
C MET A 226 -6.04 11.13 -14.21
N GLN A 227 -5.26 10.29 -13.53
CA GLN A 227 -5.23 10.25 -12.07
C GLN A 227 -4.43 11.42 -11.52
N TYR A 228 -4.71 11.80 -10.28
CA TYR A 228 -3.96 12.80 -9.53
C TYR A 228 -4.13 12.56 -8.03
N ALA A 229 -3.12 12.92 -7.26
CA ALA A 229 -3.12 12.80 -5.82
C ALA A 229 -3.57 14.09 -5.13
N ALA A 230 -4.31 13.94 -4.04
CA ALA A 230 -4.72 15.02 -3.14
C ALA A 230 -5.11 14.45 -1.76
N PRO A 231 -5.23 15.26 -0.70
CA PRO A 231 -4.91 16.68 -0.63
C PRO A 231 -3.56 16.96 0.04
N GLY A 232 -2.91 15.99 0.66
CA GLY A 232 -1.60 16.15 1.31
C GLY A 232 -1.06 14.81 1.81
N THR A 233 0.21 14.53 1.49
CA THR A 233 0.79 13.20 1.65
C THR A 233 0.98 12.73 3.10
N GLU A 234 0.92 13.64 4.06
CA GLU A 234 1.09 13.39 5.50
C GLU A 234 -0.21 12.98 6.22
N PHE A 235 -1.36 13.08 5.56
CA PHE A 235 -2.65 12.84 6.19
C PHE A 235 -3.23 11.47 5.89
N ASN A 236 -4.03 10.97 6.81
CA ASN A 236 -4.75 9.71 6.67
C ASN A 236 -5.66 9.66 5.42
N VAL A 237 -6.11 10.82 4.96
CA VAL A 237 -7.01 11.00 3.82
C VAL A 237 -6.31 11.17 2.46
N TYR A 238 -4.99 11.00 2.39
CA TYR A 238 -4.29 11.08 1.11
C TYR A 238 -4.84 10.05 0.12
N ALA A 239 -5.12 10.46 -1.11
CA ALA A 239 -5.96 9.71 -2.04
C ALA A 239 -5.64 10.06 -3.49
N ASP A 240 -6.03 9.18 -4.41
CA ASP A 240 -6.05 9.49 -5.83
C ASP A 240 -7.48 9.66 -6.34
N GLY A 241 -7.69 10.72 -7.11
CA GLY A 241 -8.88 10.97 -7.91
C GLY A 241 -8.58 10.81 -9.39
N VAL A 242 -9.61 10.89 -10.23
CA VAL A 242 -9.46 10.79 -11.68
C VAL A 242 -10.34 11.78 -12.42
N TYR A 243 -9.80 12.35 -13.50
CA TYR A 243 -10.62 12.95 -14.55
C TYR A 243 -10.55 12.09 -15.82
N VAL A 244 -11.66 12.02 -16.54
CA VAL A 244 -11.80 11.18 -17.74
C VAL A 244 -11.93 12.06 -18.99
N GLY A 245 -11.12 11.78 -20.00
CA GLY A 245 -11.10 12.50 -21.28
C GLY A 245 -11.08 11.55 -22.47
N GLU A 246 -11.39 12.11 -23.65
CA GLU A 246 -11.38 11.38 -24.93
C GLU A 246 -10.04 11.51 -25.67
N THR A 247 -9.13 12.38 -25.21
CA THR A 247 -7.77 12.50 -25.73
C THR A 247 -6.76 12.67 -24.58
N PRO A 248 -5.46 12.40 -24.76
CA PRO A 248 -4.45 12.54 -23.71
C PRO A 248 -4.36 13.96 -23.10
N LEU A 249 -4.66 15.01 -23.88
CA LEU A 249 -4.64 16.41 -23.41
C LEU A 249 -6.04 16.96 -23.08
N GLY A 250 -7.04 16.08 -22.95
CA GLY A 250 -8.41 16.45 -22.60
C GLY A 250 -9.25 16.94 -23.80
N PRO A 251 -10.34 17.70 -23.54
CA PRO A 251 -10.79 18.14 -22.22
C PRO A 251 -11.15 16.97 -21.30
N TYR A 252 -10.99 17.21 -20.00
CA TYR A 252 -11.14 16.21 -18.93
C TYR A 252 -12.39 16.53 -18.09
N ASN A 253 -13.13 15.49 -17.71
CA ASN A 253 -14.32 15.59 -16.86
C ASN A 253 -14.09 14.88 -15.53
N TYR A 254 -14.43 15.54 -14.43
CA TYR A 254 -14.30 14.97 -13.08
C TYR A 254 -15.16 13.71 -12.93
N ALA A 255 -14.57 12.61 -12.45
CA ALA A 255 -15.32 11.38 -12.20
C ALA A 255 -16.19 11.50 -10.95
N LYS A 256 -17.49 11.18 -11.08
CA LYS A 256 -18.47 11.35 -9.99
C LYS A 256 -18.16 10.51 -8.75
N ASN A 257 -17.45 9.40 -8.91
CA ASN A 257 -17.10 8.48 -7.83
C ASN A 257 -15.75 8.80 -7.16
N ASN A 258 -15.10 9.92 -7.50
CA ASN A 258 -13.88 10.35 -6.82
C ASN A 258 -14.07 10.51 -5.30
N PRO A 259 -13.02 10.22 -4.51
CA PRO A 259 -11.72 9.68 -4.92
C PRO A 259 -11.78 8.18 -5.28
N ILE A 260 -10.93 7.74 -6.21
CA ILE A 260 -10.90 6.36 -6.71
C ILE A 260 -10.03 5.43 -5.86
N SER A 261 -9.03 5.96 -5.16
CA SER A 261 -8.13 5.24 -4.26
C SER A 261 -8.10 6.00 -2.94
N TYR A 262 -8.80 5.49 -1.93
CA TYR A 262 -9.04 6.21 -0.68
C TYR A 262 -9.12 5.26 0.51
N LYS A 263 -8.20 5.41 1.47
CA LYS A 263 -8.13 4.57 2.67
C LYS A 263 -7.90 5.40 3.95
N PRO A 264 -8.93 6.08 4.46
CA PRO A 264 -8.81 7.00 5.60
C PRO A 264 -8.75 6.32 6.99
N GLY A 265 -9.02 5.02 7.09
CA GLY A 265 -9.05 4.27 8.35
C GLY A 265 -8.44 2.87 8.22
N GLY A 266 -8.40 2.13 9.34
CA GLY A 266 -7.65 0.87 9.49
C GLY A 266 -6.25 1.08 10.07
N PHE A 267 -5.42 0.03 10.04
CA PHE A 267 -4.04 -0.01 10.55
C PHE A 267 -3.09 0.98 9.87
N MET A 268 -3.10 1.00 8.53
CA MET A 268 -2.37 1.97 7.71
C MET A 268 -3.34 2.85 6.93
N ASN A 269 -3.05 4.13 6.78
CA ASN A 269 -3.96 5.08 6.12
C ASN A 269 -3.27 5.81 4.96
N GLY A 270 -4.07 6.45 4.12
CA GLY A 270 -3.63 7.04 2.87
C GLY A 270 -3.56 6.00 1.74
N ALA A 271 -3.80 6.46 0.52
CA ALA A 271 -3.77 5.69 -0.71
C ALA A 271 -3.62 6.63 -1.91
N GLY A 272 -2.79 7.66 -1.78
CA GLY A 272 -2.56 8.69 -2.80
C GLY A 272 -1.12 8.66 -3.33
N HIS A 273 -0.93 9.28 -4.49
CA HIS A 273 0.30 9.34 -5.26
C HIS A 273 0.92 7.97 -5.51
N GLY A 274 0.67 7.46 -6.71
CA GLY A 274 1.30 6.27 -7.24
C GLY A 274 0.86 6.00 -8.68
N SER A 275 0.65 4.73 -9.01
CA SER A 275 0.43 4.31 -10.39
C SER A 275 -0.47 3.10 -10.50
N THR A 276 -1.21 3.03 -11.62
CA THR A 276 -1.97 1.85 -12.01
C THR A 276 -1.23 1.07 -13.07
N VAL A 277 -0.99 -0.21 -12.81
CA VAL A 277 -0.43 -1.17 -13.76
C VAL A 277 -1.50 -2.15 -14.20
N ARG A 278 -1.50 -2.48 -15.49
CA ARG A 278 -2.28 -3.59 -16.04
C ARG A 278 -1.41 -4.84 -16.00
N ALA A 279 -1.83 -5.84 -15.25
CA ALA A 279 -1.17 -7.15 -15.20
C ALA A 279 -1.33 -7.92 -16.51
N ASN A 280 -0.49 -8.94 -16.72
CA ASN A 280 -0.47 -9.77 -17.93
C ASN A 280 -1.80 -10.44 -18.26
N ASP A 281 -2.62 -10.69 -17.24
CA ASP A 281 -3.93 -11.33 -17.36
C ASP A 281 -5.07 -10.32 -17.56
N GLY A 282 -4.76 -9.03 -17.64
CA GLY A 282 -5.70 -7.94 -17.87
C GLY A 282 -6.28 -7.30 -16.60
N HIS A 283 -6.02 -7.82 -15.41
CA HIS A 283 -6.44 -7.15 -14.16
C HIS A 283 -5.61 -5.88 -13.92
N TYR A 284 -6.22 -4.90 -13.27
CA TYR A 284 -5.54 -3.66 -12.90
C TYR A 284 -5.21 -3.66 -11.41
N TRP A 285 -4.02 -3.16 -11.09
CA TRP A 285 -3.51 -3.02 -9.74
C TRP A 285 -3.03 -1.59 -9.57
N HIS A 286 -3.53 -0.91 -8.54
CA HIS A 286 -3.09 0.43 -8.19
C HIS A 286 -2.18 0.37 -6.97
N PHE A 287 -0.97 0.88 -7.15
CA PHE A 287 0.03 1.06 -6.10
C PHE A 287 0.01 2.51 -5.66
N ALA A 288 0.05 2.76 -4.35
CA ALA A 288 -0.02 4.12 -3.81
C ALA A 288 0.78 4.26 -2.52
N SER A 289 0.92 5.51 -2.07
CA SER A 289 1.58 5.86 -0.81
C SER A 289 0.59 5.85 0.37
N MET A 290 1.01 5.24 1.47
CA MET A 290 0.32 5.26 2.76
C MET A 290 1.10 6.07 3.79
N ALA A 291 0.43 6.97 4.50
CA ALA A 291 1.01 7.81 5.54
C ALA A 291 1.33 6.99 6.81
N LEU A 292 2.59 7.02 7.23
CA LEU A 292 3.04 6.53 8.54
C LEU A 292 3.37 7.70 9.47
N SER A 293 4.10 8.69 8.98
CA SER A 293 4.32 9.99 9.64
C SER A 293 4.69 9.91 11.14
N ALA A 294 5.53 8.93 11.53
CA ALA A 294 5.86 8.67 12.93
C ALA A 294 7.21 9.27 13.34
N ASN A 295 8.27 9.05 12.55
CA ASN A 295 9.58 9.66 12.77
C ASN A 295 9.72 11.02 12.08
N MET A 296 9.00 11.21 10.97
CA MET A 296 9.00 12.42 10.14
C MET A 296 7.67 12.52 9.42
N ASN A 297 7.12 13.73 9.22
CA ASN A 297 5.78 13.92 8.64
C ASN A 297 5.58 13.26 7.25
N TRP A 298 6.65 13.02 6.49
CA TRP A 298 6.61 12.39 5.16
C TRP A 298 7.01 10.91 5.14
N GLU A 299 7.14 10.28 6.32
CA GLU A 299 7.39 8.84 6.42
C GLU A 299 6.19 8.05 5.87
N ARG A 300 6.45 7.15 4.91
CA ARG A 300 5.40 6.46 4.14
C ARG A 300 5.77 5.00 3.87
N ARG A 301 4.76 4.19 3.53
CA ARG A 301 4.87 2.81 3.02
C ARG A 301 4.03 2.66 1.76
N ILE A 302 4.22 1.56 1.03
CA ILE A 302 3.47 1.30 -0.21
C ILE A 302 2.30 0.35 0.08
N CYS A 303 1.19 0.59 -0.60
CA CYS A 303 0.08 -0.35 -0.72
C CYS A 303 -0.16 -0.78 -2.16
N MET A 304 -0.92 -1.87 -2.30
CA MET A 304 -1.46 -2.37 -3.56
C MET A 304 -2.95 -2.66 -3.38
N PHE A 305 -3.79 -2.14 -4.28
CA PHE A 305 -5.24 -2.41 -4.32
C PHE A 305 -5.65 -2.92 -5.71
N PRO A 306 -6.60 -3.87 -5.78
CA PRO A 306 -7.20 -4.23 -7.05
C PRO A 306 -8.06 -3.06 -7.56
N THR A 307 -7.95 -2.80 -8.85
CA THR A 307 -8.59 -1.66 -9.52
C THR A 307 -9.45 -2.14 -10.68
N TYR A 308 -10.58 -1.47 -10.86
CA TYR A 308 -11.62 -1.89 -11.78
C TYR A 308 -12.14 -0.70 -12.57
N PHE A 309 -12.77 -1.02 -13.71
CA PHE A 309 -13.58 -0.11 -14.49
C PHE A 309 -14.98 -0.73 -14.56
N ASP A 310 -15.99 -0.03 -14.06
CA ASP A 310 -17.36 -0.53 -14.13
C ASP A 310 -17.98 -0.34 -15.53
N GLN A 311 -19.22 -0.80 -15.69
CA GLN A 311 -19.93 -0.74 -16.99
C GLN A 311 -20.20 0.69 -17.48
N ASP A 312 -20.20 1.68 -16.59
CA ASP A 312 -20.33 3.10 -16.95
C ASP A 312 -18.96 3.76 -17.20
N GLY A 313 -17.88 2.98 -17.11
CA GLY A 313 -16.52 3.44 -17.27
C GLY A 313 -15.98 4.20 -16.06
N LEU A 314 -16.54 3.99 -14.86
CA LEU A 314 -16.00 4.55 -13.62
C LEU A 314 -14.83 3.70 -13.14
N MET A 315 -13.66 4.33 -13.00
CA MET A 315 -12.48 3.70 -12.39
C MET A 315 -12.61 3.72 -10.87
N TYR A 316 -12.30 2.63 -10.18
CA TYR A 316 -12.24 2.59 -8.72
C TYR A 316 -11.28 1.50 -8.21
N SER A 317 -10.65 1.74 -7.07
CA SER A 317 -9.84 0.77 -6.35
C SER A 317 -10.61 0.28 -5.12
N ASN A 318 -10.62 -1.02 -4.88
CA ASN A 318 -11.24 -1.57 -3.68
C ASN A 318 -10.28 -1.48 -2.50
N THR A 319 -10.47 -0.49 -1.62
CA THR A 319 -9.65 -0.25 -0.42
C THR A 319 -10.27 -0.82 0.85
N SER A 320 -11.46 -1.42 0.76
CA SER A 320 -12.17 -1.98 1.91
C SER A 320 -11.43 -3.18 2.47
N PHE A 321 -11.26 -3.21 3.79
CA PHE A 321 -10.38 -4.18 4.45
C PHE A 321 -8.98 -4.18 3.83
N GLY A 322 -8.54 -3.07 3.22
CA GLY A 322 -7.35 -3.04 2.36
C GLY A 322 -6.02 -3.33 3.06
N ASP A 323 -6.01 -3.40 4.39
CA ASP A 323 -4.90 -3.86 5.24
C ASP A 323 -5.24 -5.17 5.97
N TYR A 324 -6.17 -5.96 5.44
CA TYR A 324 -6.45 -7.34 5.82
C TYR A 324 -6.08 -8.27 4.64
N PRO A 325 -5.92 -9.59 4.87
CA PRO A 325 -5.52 -10.51 3.82
C PRO A 325 -6.48 -10.56 2.62
N HIS A 326 -5.92 -10.36 1.42
CA HIS A 326 -6.59 -10.50 0.12
C HIS A 326 -5.90 -11.60 -0.70
N TYR A 327 -6.63 -12.27 -1.59
CA TYR A 327 -6.05 -13.31 -2.47
C TYR A 327 -5.15 -12.70 -3.53
N ALA A 328 -3.93 -13.24 -3.68
CA ALA A 328 -2.85 -12.83 -4.58
C ALA A 328 -3.28 -12.45 -6.02
N PRO A 329 -2.54 -11.54 -6.69
CA PRO A 329 -2.75 -11.21 -8.11
C PRO A 329 -2.75 -12.41 -9.05
N ASP A 330 -2.01 -13.45 -8.71
CA ASP A 330 -1.89 -14.65 -9.52
C ASP A 330 -2.91 -15.76 -9.12
N TYR A 331 -3.70 -15.55 -8.06
CA TYR A 331 -4.65 -16.53 -7.52
C TYR A 331 -5.82 -16.76 -8.47
N SER A 332 -6.16 -18.00 -8.81
CA SER A 332 -7.21 -18.26 -9.80
C SER A 332 -8.62 -17.96 -9.25
N GLY A 333 -9.37 -17.10 -9.93
CA GLY A 333 -10.81 -16.90 -9.72
C GLY A 333 -11.22 -16.00 -8.56
N LYS A 334 -10.30 -15.52 -7.71
CA LYS A 334 -10.58 -14.63 -6.57
C LYS A 334 -9.61 -13.46 -6.42
N LYS A 335 -8.93 -13.06 -7.50
CA LYS A 335 -7.82 -12.09 -7.48
C LYS A 335 -8.24 -10.79 -6.81
N GLY A 336 -7.54 -10.45 -5.73
CA GLY A 336 -7.83 -9.27 -4.93
C GLY A 336 -9.19 -9.23 -4.26
N GLU A 337 -9.85 -10.39 -4.09
CA GLU A 337 -10.96 -10.49 -3.18
C GLU A 337 -10.46 -10.57 -1.73
N PHE A 338 -11.21 -9.96 -0.81
CA PHE A 338 -10.99 -10.12 0.62
C PHE A 338 -11.18 -11.58 1.01
N THR A 339 -10.23 -12.16 1.74
CA THR A 339 -10.26 -13.58 2.13
C THR A 339 -11.34 -13.92 3.16
N GLY A 340 -11.84 -12.93 3.89
CA GLY A 340 -12.67 -13.12 5.08
C GLY A 340 -11.88 -13.49 6.33
N TRP A 341 -10.54 -13.45 6.28
CA TRP A 341 -9.69 -13.66 7.45
C TRP A 341 -9.68 -12.40 8.30
N MET A 342 -10.15 -12.53 9.53
CA MET A 342 -10.36 -11.44 10.47
C MET A 342 -9.18 -11.30 11.43
N LEU A 343 -9.05 -10.13 12.04
CA LEU A 343 -8.00 -9.86 12.99
C LEU A 343 -8.34 -10.42 14.38
N LEU A 344 -7.62 -11.46 14.77
CA LEU A 344 -7.78 -12.11 16.07
C LEU A 344 -7.03 -11.37 17.19
N SER A 345 -5.97 -10.62 16.86
CA SER A 345 -5.12 -9.96 17.86
C SER A 345 -5.67 -8.63 18.38
N TYR A 346 -6.72 -8.07 17.78
CA TYR A 346 -7.23 -6.74 18.13
C TYR A 346 -7.59 -6.62 19.63
N LYS A 347 -6.93 -5.69 20.32
CA LYS A 347 -7.08 -5.37 21.75
C LYS A 347 -6.98 -6.59 22.69
N LYS A 348 -6.23 -7.60 22.27
CA LYS A 348 -6.00 -8.79 23.09
C LYS A 348 -4.92 -8.52 24.15
N PRO A 349 -5.01 -9.14 25.33
CA PRO A 349 -3.98 -9.03 26.35
C PRO A 349 -2.59 -9.43 25.83
N VAL A 350 -1.59 -8.62 26.15
CA VAL A 350 -0.19 -8.85 25.74
C VAL A 350 0.71 -8.92 26.97
N LYS A 351 1.64 -9.88 26.95
CA LYS A 351 2.81 -9.92 27.83
C LYS A 351 4.07 -9.74 27.01
N SER A 352 5.13 -9.25 27.64
CA SER A 352 6.43 -9.08 27.00
C SER A 352 7.55 -9.45 27.95
N SER A 353 8.72 -9.78 27.39
CA SER A 353 9.97 -9.92 28.14
C SER A 353 10.36 -8.65 28.90
N SER A 354 10.20 -7.50 28.26
CA SER A 354 10.58 -6.17 28.76
C SER A 354 9.79 -5.08 28.03
N SER A 355 9.87 -3.83 28.48
CA SER A 355 9.34 -2.66 27.77
C SER A 355 10.05 -1.40 28.25
N LYS A 356 10.37 -0.47 27.34
CA LYS A 356 10.88 0.86 27.72
C LYS A 356 9.74 1.86 27.91
N ASP A 357 9.72 2.50 29.08
CA ASP A 357 8.87 3.65 29.43
C ASP A 357 7.44 3.55 28.87
N ARG A 358 7.07 4.52 28.00
CA ARG A 358 5.74 4.68 27.39
C ARG A 358 5.46 3.76 26.20
N PHE A 359 6.43 2.98 25.75
CA PHE A 359 6.34 2.11 24.56
C PHE A 359 5.99 0.68 24.98
N VAL A 360 4.80 0.55 25.57
CA VAL A 360 4.32 -0.67 26.22
C VAL A 360 3.89 -1.75 25.23
N SER A 361 3.91 -3.00 25.67
CA SER A 361 3.57 -4.17 24.84
C SER A 361 2.13 -4.19 24.33
N THR A 362 1.17 -3.57 25.01
CA THR A 362 -0.22 -3.50 24.56
C THR A 362 -0.41 -2.72 23.25
N ASN A 363 0.56 -1.89 22.88
CA ASN A 363 0.53 -1.15 21.61
C ASN A 363 0.53 -2.10 20.39
N VAL A 364 1.05 -3.33 20.50
CA VAL A 364 1.14 -4.26 19.35
C VAL A 364 -0.17 -4.92 18.94
N THR A 365 -1.30 -4.45 19.49
CA THR A 365 -2.63 -5.00 19.27
C THR A 365 -3.70 -3.91 19.13
N ASP A 366 -3.29 -2.64 19.02
CA ASP A 366 -4.21 -1.51 19.01
C ASP A 366 -4.67 -1.09 17.59
N GLU A 367 -4.15 -1.75 16.55
CA GLU A 367 -4.36 -1.43 15.14
C GLU A 367 -3.97 0.01 14.77
N ASN A 368 -2.89 0.52 15.36
CA ASN A 368 -2.31 1.81 15.02
C ASN A 368 -0.80 1.66 14.76
N VAL A 369 -0.41 1.77 13.49
CA VAL A 369 1.01 1.66 13.10
C VAL A 369 1.94 2.67 13.78
N LYS A 370 1.41 3.80 14.27
CA LYS A 370 2.19 4.90 14.87
C LYS A 370 2.49 4.67 16.34
N SER A 371 1.76 3.78 17.02
CA SER A 371 2.13 3.26 18.34
C SER A 371 2.96 1.99 18.16
N PHE A 372 3.83 1.71 19.13
CA PHE A 372 4.70 0.54 19.09
C PHE A 372 5.16 0.13 20.48
N TRP A 373 5.52 -1.14 20.60
CA TRP A 373 6.30 -1.68 21.70
C TRP A 373 7.79 -1.48 21.43
N LEU A 374 8.54 -1.09 22.46
CA LEU A 374 9.99 -0.99 22.42
C LEU A 374 10.59 -1.86 23.52
N ALA A 375 11.38 -2.87 23.13
CA ALA A 375 12.09 -3.71 24.07
C ALA A 375 13.25 -2.96 24.76
N GLU A 376 13.64 -3.41 25.96
CA GLU A 376 14.81 -2.84 26.66
C GLU A 376 16.11 -3.04 25.88
N GLN A 377 16.22 -4.15 25.16
CA GLN A 377 17.37 -4.55 24.35
C GLN A 377 16.91 -5.12 23.01
N ASN A 378 17.81 -5.21 22.02
CA ASN A 378 17.59 -5.99 20.80
C ASN A 378 18.44 -7.27 20.86
N ASP A 379 17.91 -8.30 21.52
CA ASP A 379 18.57 -9.60 21.69
C ASP A 379 17.57 -10.76 21.60
N GLU A 380 18.06 -12.00 21.71
CA GLU A 380 17.25 -13.22 21.63
C GLU A 380 16.39 -13.49 22.88
N ASN A 381 16.54 -12.70 23.94
CA ASN A 381 15.73 -12.79 25.15
C ASN A 381 14.40 -12.05 25.02
N GLN A 382 14.23 -11.26 23.94
CA GLN A 382 13.01 -10.47 23.75
C GLN A 382 11.87 -11.26 23.12
N TRP A 383 10.68 -11.14 23.71
CA TRP A 383 9.48 -11.79 23.22
C TRP A 383 8.21 -10.99 23.53
N LEU A 384 7.17 -11.24 22.74
CA LEU A 384 5.79 -10.79 22.94
C LEU A 384 4.88 -12.01 22.94
N GLU A 385 3.92 -12.07 23.86
CA GLU A 385 2.91 -13.13 23.94
C GLU A 385 1.52 -12.50 23.98
N ILE A 386 0.67 -12.85 23.01
CA ILE A 386 -0.72 -12.43 22.92
C ILE A 386 -1.60 -13.59 23.42
N ASP A 387 -2.50 -13.34 24.37
CA ASP A 387 -3.62 -14.23 24.69
C ASP A 387 -4.85 -13.80 23.88
N LEU A 388 -5.24 -14.58 22.85
CA LEU A 388 -6.42 -14.32 22.02
C LEU A 388 -7.74 -14.43 22.81
N ILE A 389 -7.69 -14.84 24.09
CA ILE A 389 -8.79 -15.10 25.03
C ILE A 389 -9.57 -16.36 24.66
N ASN A 390 -9.97 -16.47 23.39
CA ASN A 390 -10.61 -17.63 22.80
C ASN A 390 -9.65 -18.32 21.84
N GLN A 391 -9.82 -19.62 21.63
CA GLN A 391 -9.14 -20.29 20.53
C GLN A 391 -9.65 -19.76 19.20
N GLY A 392 -8.75 -19.58 18.24
CA GLY A 392 -9.06 -19.20 16.86
C GLY A 392 -8.22 -20.00 15.89
N LYS A 393 -8.77 -20.22 14.69
CA LYS A 393 -8.04 -20.84 13.58
C LYS A 393 -7.25 -19.75 12.87
N VAL A 394 -5.93 -19.72 13.08
CA VAL A 394 -5.00 -18.77 12.49
C VAL A 394 -4.64 -19.23 11.08
N TYR A 395 -4.75 -18.31 10.11
CA TYR A 395 -4.37 -18.51 8.71
C TYR A 395 -3.11 -17.76 8.33
N ALA A 396 -2.84 -16.60 8.93
CA ALA A 396 -1.67 -15.79 8.61
C ALA A 396 -1.23 -14.91 9.78
N ILE A 397 0.03 -14.47 9.76
CA ILE A 397 0.61 -13.55 10.73
C ILE A 397 1.33 -12.43 9.98
N GLN A 398 1.24 -11.19 10.46
CA GLN A 398 2.05 -10.07 10.01
C GLN A 398 2.85 -9.48 11.18
N VAL A 399 4.15 -9.32 11.00
CA VAL A 399 5.02 -8.60 11.95
C VAL A 399 5.39 -7.25 11.35
N ASN A 400 4.91 -6.17 11.95
CA ASN A 400 5.21 -4.81 11.50
C ASN A 400 6.21 -4.16 12.44
N TYR A 401 7.46 -4.03 11.98
CA TYR A 401 8.52 -3.39 12.74
C TYR A 401 8.40 -1.86 12.67
N HIS A 402 8.82 -1.19 13.74
CA HIS A 402 8.88 0.26 13.81
C HIS A 402 10.35 0.72 13.74
N ASP A 403 10.63 1.73 12.91
CA ASP A 403 11.92 2.41 12.94
C ASP A 403 11.96 3.35 14.14
N PHE A 404 12.88 3.13 15.08
CA PHE A 404 13.04 4.01 16.23
C PHE A 404 14.52 4.25 16.49
N LYS A 405 14.96 5.49 16.22
CA LYS A 405 16.37 5.89 16.34
C LYS A 405 17.29 4.87 15.66
N SER A 406 16.92 4.45 14.45
CA SER A 406 17.59 3.35 13.74
C SER A 406 19.05 3.69 13.40
N GLY A 407 19.36 4.96 13.11
CA GLY A 407 20.71 5.40 12.74
C GLY A 407 21.19 4.84 11.40
N ILE A 408 20.25 4.38 10.56
CA ILE A 408 20.51 3.80 9.24
C ILE A 408 20.10 4.81 8.17
N TYR A 409 20.90 4.94 7.11
CA TYR A 409 20.70 5.92 6.05
C TYR A 409 20.98 5.29 4.68
N GLY A 410 20.11 5.56 3.70
CA GLY A 410 20.23 5.01 2.35
C GLY A 410 19.91 3.52 2.26
N LYS A 411 20.40 2.89 1.19
CA LYS A 411 20.23 1.45 0.93
C LYS A 411 21.43 0.68 1.48
N VAL A 412 21.34 0.20 2.72
CA VAL A 412 22.40 -0.58 3.36
C VAL A 412 22.25 -2.07 2.99
N PRO A 413 23.26 -2.72 2.42
CA PRO A 413 23.18 -4.14 2.08
C PRO A 413 23.23 -5.01 3.33
N GLY A 414 22.58 -6.18 3.27
CA GLY A 414 22.70 -7.19 4.31
C GLY A 414 21.93 -6.88 5.60
N LEU A 415 20.95 -5.97 5.59
CA LEU A 415 19.96 -5.88 6.65
C LEU A 415 19.05 -7.11 6.61
N TYR A 416 18.71 -7.66 7.77
CA TYR A 416 17.80 -8.80 7.84
C TYR A 416 17.11 -8.91 9.19
N HIS A 417 15.96 -9.60 9.21
CA HIS A 417 15.25 -9.93 10.44
C HIS A 417 15.22 -11.44 10.66
N ARG A 418 15.42 -11.89 11.89
CA ARG A 418 15.24 -13.29 12.31
C ARG A 418 14.41 -13.34 13.56
N TYR A 419 13.41 -14.21 13.54
CA TYR A 419 12.49 -14.40 14.64
C TYR A 419 11.76 -15.74 14.48
N ILE A 420 10.93 -16.05 15.45
CA ILE A 420 9.98 -17.16 15.39
C ILE A 420 8.66 -16.65 15.93
N VAL A 421 7.56 -17.16 15.37
CA VAL A 421 6.26 -17.07 16.02
C VAL A 421 5.80 -18.47 16.36
N GLU A 422 5.48 -18.67 17.63
CA GLU A 422 4.97 -19.91 18.20
C GLU A 422 3.48 -19.75 18.54
N GLY A 423 2.74 -20.86 18.51
CA GLY A 423 1.33 -20.92 18.84
C GLY A 423 1.07 -21.98 19.90
N SER A 424 0.08 -21.76 20.76
CA SER A 424 -0.30 -22.72 21.80
C SER A 424 -1.79 -22.66 22.11
N VAL A 425 -2.38 -23.80 22.43
CA VAL A 425 -3.77 -23.87 22.93
C VAL A 425 -3.88 -23.62 24.44
N ASP A 426 -2.80 -23.88 25.19
CA ASP A 426 -2.79 -23.94 26.65
C ASP A 426 -1.72 -23.06 27.33
N GLY A 427 -0.85 -22.44 26.53
CA GLY A 427 0.27 -21.61 26.98
C GLY A 427 1.47 -22.42 27.47
N LYS A 428 1.44 -23.75 27.35
CA LYS A 428 2.48 -24.67 27.88
C LYS A 428 3.18 -25.42 26.76
N VAL A 429 2.41 -26.01 25.84
CA VAL A 429 2.95 -26.70 24.66
C VAL A 429 2.89 -25.76 23.47
N TRP A 430 4.03 -25.54 22.84
CA TRP A 430 4.20 -24.52 21.80
C TRP A 430 4.64 -25.15 20.48
N ASP A 431 3.86 -24.92 19.43
CA ASP A 431 4.18 -25.29 18.07
C ASP A 431 4.71 -24.07 17.31
N ILE A 432 5.67 -24.28 16.40
CA ILE A 432 6.17 -23.19 15.56
C ILE A 432 5.15 -22.91 14.45
N LEU A 433 4.62 -21.68 14.41
CA LEU A 433 3.75 -21.19 13.34
C LEU A 433 4.57 -20.57 12.21
N VAL A 434 5.55 -19.73 12.57
CA VAL A 434 6.44 -19.05 11.61
C VAL A 434 7.88 -19.26 12.03
N ASN A 435 8.71 -19.76 11.11
CA ASN A 435 10.14 -20.00 11.35
C ASN A 435 11.02 -19.11 10.45
N ARG A 436 11.48 -17.97 10.98
CA ARG A 436 12.43 -17.07 10.30
C ARG A 436 13.85 -17.18 10.88
N ARG A 437 14.22 -18.29 11.53
CA ARG A 437 15.59 -18.51 12.07
C ARG A 437 16.69 -18.40 11.02
N LYS A 438 16.39 -18.70 9.75
CA LYS A 438 17.33 -18.65 8.62
C LYS A 438 16.96 -17.57 7.60
N ASN A 439 16.21 -16.55 8.00
CA ASN A 439 15.91 -15.42 7.13
C ASN A 439 17.07 -14.41 7.13
N PHE A 440 17.56 -14.11 5.94
CA PHE A 440 18.62 -13.12 5.71
C PHE A 440 18.13 -11.98 4.79
N LYS A 441 16.81 -11.74 4.77
CA LYS A 441 16.17 -10.63 4.04
C LYS A 441 15.68 -9.57 5.01
N ASP A 442 15.74 -8.32 4.60
CA ASP A 442 15.05 -7.22 5.28
C ASP A 442 13.54 -7.32 5.00
N VAL A 443 12.73 -7.36 6.06
CA VAL A 443 11.30 -7.66 6.00
C VAL A 443 10.54 -6.82 7.05
N PRO A 444 10.51 -5.48 6.89
CA PRO A 444 9.97 -4.59 7.92
C PRO A 444 8.45 -4.75 8.13
N ASN A 445 7.71 -5.35 7.19
CA ASN A 445 6.27 -5.61 7.32
C ASN A 445 5.94 -7.07 6.95
N ASP A 446 6.65 -8.03 7.56
CA ASP A 446 6.66 -9.45 7.15
C ASP A 446 5.27 -10.09 7.31
N TYR A 447 4.55 -10.25 6.20
CA TYR A 447 3.29 -11.00 6.10
C TYR A 447 3.56 -12.44 5.67
N ILE A 448 3.01 -13.41 6.41
CA ILE A 448 3.21 -14.83 6.20
C ILE A 448 1.86 -15.55 6.30
N GLU A 449 1.41 -16.13 5.18
CA GLU A 449 0.37 -17.15 5.16
C GLU A 449 0.95 -18.46 5.72
N LEU A 450 0.23 -19.10 6.64
CA LEU A 450 0.63 -20.40 7.18
C LEU A 450 0.39 -21.49 6.13
N GLU A 451 1.35 -22.42 5.99
CA GLU A 451 1.21 -23.59 5.11
C GLU A 451 -0.06 -24.40 5.43
N GLU A 452 -0.34 -24.53 6.73
CA GLU A 452 -1.60 -25.07 7.23
C GLU A 452 -2.16 -24.18 8.33
N PRO A 453 -3.46 -23.85 8.31
CA PRO A 453 -4.08 -23.11 9.40
C PRO A 453 -4.00 -23.87 10.73
N LYS A 454 -3.70 -23.18 11.83
CA LYS A 454 -3.55 -23.79 13.17
C LYS A 454 -4.53 -23.20 14.17
N VAL A 455 -5.12 -24.05 15.02
CA VAL A 455 -5.98 -23.61 16.12
C VAL A 455 -5.12 -23.29 17.33
N VAL A 456 -5.14 -22.04 17.78
CA VAL A 456 -4.32 -21.56 18.91
C VAL A 456 -5.12 -20.57 19.74
N ARG A 457 -4.71 -20.39 21.01
CA ARG A 457 -5.18 -19.31 21.88
C ARG A 457 -4.05 -18.33 22.20
N TYR A 458 -2.83 -18.82 22.35
CA TYR A 458 -1.66 -17.99 22.63
C TYR A 458 -0.78 -17.93 21.40
N VAL A 459 -0.29 -16.73 21.09
CA VAL A 459 0.69 -16.50 20.00
C VAL A 459 1.88 -15.78 20.59
N ARG A 460 3.09 -16.32 20.38
CA ARG A 460 4.32 -15.75 20.95
C ARG A 460 5.36 -15.46 19.88
N PHE A 461 5.69 -14.19 19.69
CA PHE A 461 6.84 -13.75 18.92
C PHE A 461 8.11 -13.83 19.78
N LYS A 462 9.20 -14.33 19.20
CA LYS A 462 10.53 -14.40 19.82
C LYS A 462 11.56 -13.80 18.88
N ASN A 463 12.25 -12.76 19.33
CA ASN A 463 13.32 -12.14 18.56
C ASN A 463 14.54 -13.06 18.49
N ILE A 464 15.32 -12.93 17.42
CA ILE A 464 16.66 -13.50 17.29
C ILE A 464 17.60 -12.41 16.79
N HIS A 465 17.16 -11.62 15.81
CA HIS A 465 17.89 -10.47 15.30
C HIS A 465 16.94 -9.51 14.61
N ALA A 466 17.05 -8.23 14.92
CA ALA A 466 16.54 -7.15 14.10
C ALA A 466 17.72 -6.24 13.68
N PRO A 467 17.72 -5.66 12.47
CA PRO A 467 18.89 -4.97 11.94
C PRO A 467 19.12 -3.59 12.56
N MET A 468 18.09 -2.98 13.16
CA MET A 468 18.18 -1.70 13.86
C MET A 468 18.75 -1.88 15.28
N PRO A 469 19.37 -0.84 15.88
CA PRO A 469 19.83 -0.88 17.28
C PRO A 469 18.72 -1.18 18.29
N ASN A 470 17.48 -0.78 17.98
CA ASN A 470 16.31 -0.97 18.82
C ASN A 470 15.36 -2.00 18.21
N LEU A 471 14.86 -2.93 19.02
CA LEU A 471 13.75 -3.79 18.65
C LEU A 471 12.44 -3.06 18.98
N ALA A 472 11.76 -2.58 17.94
CA ALA A 472 10.45 -1.98 18.06
C ALA A 472 9.46 -2.62 17.08
N ILE A 473 8.25 -2.90 17.56
CA ILE A 473 7.18 -3.55 16.78
C ILE A 473 5.92 -2.70 16.94
N SER A 474 5.39 -2.22 15.81
CA SER A 474 4.13 -1.48 15.75
C SER A 474 2.96 -2.41 16.01
N ASP A 475 2.92 -3.58 15.38
CA ASP A 475 1.83 -4.54 15.56
C ASP A 475 2.27 -5.98 15.26
N LEU A 476 1.70 -6.93 16.01
CA LEU A 476 1.77 -8.37 15.74
C LEU A 476 0.35 -8.84 15.37
N ARG A 477 0.05 -8.75 14.07
CA ARG A 477 -1.30 -8.97 13.53
C ARG A 477 -1.50 -10.45 13.28
N VAL A 478 -2.48 -11.04 13.96
CA VAL A 478 -2.83 -12.45 13.83
C VAL A 478 -4.15 -12.57 13.07
N PHE A 479 -4.11 -13.09 11.85
CA PHE A 479 -5.28 -13.21 10.99
C PHE A 479 -5.83 -14.63 11.01
N GLY A 480 -7.14 -14.74 11.10
CA GLY A 480 -7.79 -15.99 11.44
C GLY A 480 -9.29 -15.99 11.27
N GLN A 481 -9.90 -17.02 11.84
CA GLN A 481 -11.33 -17.06 12.15
C GLN A 481 -11.48 -17.52 13.60
N GLY A 482 -12.23 -16.75 14.40
CA GLY A 482 -12.68 -17.19 15.72
C GLY A 482 -13.74 -18.29 15.62
N THR A 483 -14.16 -18.80 16.79
CA THR A 483 -15.17 -19.87 16.90
C THR A 483 -16.58 -19.38 17.27
N GLY A 484 -16.75 -18.06 17.36
CA GLY A 484 -18.00 -17.39 17.70
C GLY A 484 -18.89 -17.10 16.49
N GLN A 485 -19.80 -16.15 16.67
CA GLN A 485 -20.70 -15.69 15.61
C GLN A 485 -20.25 -14.35 15.05
N ALA A 486 -20.40 -14.18 13.73
CA ALA A 486 -20.25 -12.88 13.09
C ALA A 486 -21.32 -11.89 13.62
N PRO A 487 -21.07 -10.57 13.57
CA PRO A 487 -22.06 -9.59 13.98
C PRO A 487 -23.34 -9.67 13.15
N LYS A 488 -24.44 -9.15 13.69
CA LYS A 488 -25.71 -9.08 12.96
C LYS A 488 -25.68 -7.90 11.99
N GLN A 489 -26.59 -7.90 11.02
CA GLN A 489 -26.78 -6.74 10.14
C GLN A 489 -27.04 -5.48 10.98
N VAL A 490 -26.33 -4.40 10.65
CA VAL A 490 -26.43 -3.11 11.34
C VAL A 490 -27.84 -2.53 11.16
N LYS A 491 -28.39 -1.99 12.26
CA LYS A 491 -29.71 -1.37 12.32
C LYS A 491 -29.61 0.12 12.62
N ASN A 492 -30.71 0.83 12.37
CA ASN A 492 -30.88 2.24 12.71
C ASN A 492 -29.76 3.14 12.17
N LEU A 493 -29.27 2.84 10.96
CA LEU A 493 -28.37 3.73 10.24
C LEU A 493 -29.10 5.05 10.01
N LYS A 494 -28.44 6.15 10.37
CA LYS A 494 -28.90 7.52 10.17
C LYS A 494 -27.78 8.27 9.47
N VAL A 495 -28.15 8.99 8.42
CA VAL A 495 -27.23 9.77 7.61
C VAL A 495 -27.82 11.17 7.49
N SER A 496 -27.06 12.17 7.94
CA SER A 496 -27.51 13.57 7.91
C SER A 496 -26.44 14.44 7.27
N ARG A 497 -26.74 14.97 6.08
CA ARG A 497 -25.89 15.97 5.44
C ARG A 497 -25.88 17.25 6.28
N GLN A 498 -24.71 17.83 6.48
CA GLN A 498 -24.53 19.00 7.35
C GLN A 498 -24.77 20.31 6.61
N ILE A 499 -24.62 21.44 7.33
CA ILE A 499 -24.72 22.80 6.77
C ILE A 499 -23.69 22.98 5.67
N ASP A 500 -22.42 22.65 5.97
CA ASP A 500 -21.44 22.44 4.91
C ASP A 500 -21.85 21.18 4.16
N ARG A 501 -22.31 21.37 2.94
CA ARG A 501 -22.78 20.27 2.10
C ARG A 501 -21.64 19.39 1.62
N ARG A 502 -20.40 19.50 2.08
CA ARG A 502 -19.34 18.48 1.88
C ARG A 502 -19.24 17.50 3.05
N ASP A 503 -19.93 17.81 4.14
CA ASP A 503 -19.87 17.10 5.42
C ASP A 503 -21.16 16.30 5.63
N VAL A 504 -21.03 15.11 6.22
CA VAL A 504 -22.15 14.25 6.61
C VAL A 504 -21.83 13.57 7.94
N SER A 505 -22.83 13.52 8.81
CA SER A 505 -22.76 12.68 10.01
C SER A 505 -23.46 11.36 9.74
N VAL A 506 -22.74 10.27 9.97
CA VAL A 506 -23.23 8.91 9.86
C VAL A 506 -23.26 8.30 11.25
N GLN A 507 -24.39 7.73 11.66
CA GLN A 507 -24.55 7.11 12.97
C GLN A 507 -25.38 5.83 12.87
N TRP A 508 -25.05 4.83 13.66
CA TRP A 508 -25.79 3.57 13.69
C TRP A 508 -25.89 3.00 15.11
N GLU A 509 -26.72 1.97 15.27
CA GLU A 509 -26.84 1.26 16.54
C GLU A 509 -25.57 0.46 16.84
N LYS A 510 -24.96 0.74 18.00
CA LYS A 510 -23.79 0.00 18.47
C LYS A 510 -24.20 -1.43 18.82
N GLN A 511 -23.53 -2.42 18.23
CA GLN A 511 -23.70 -3.83 18.54
C GLN A 511 -22.73 -4.29 19.63
N GLN A 512 -23.17 -5.27 20.42
CA GLN A 512 -22.29 -6.06 21.28
C GLN A 512 -21.44 -7.01 20.44
N ASN A 513 -20.28 -7.45 20.96
CA ASN A 513 -19.37 -8.38 20.29
C ASN A 513 -18.92 -7.92 18.89
N CYS A 514 -18.69 -6.62 18.73
CA CYS A 514 -18.25 -6.00 17.49
C CYS A 514 -16.88 -5.34 17.73
N GLN A 515 -15.90 -5.63 16.86
CA GLN A 515 -14.59 -4.97 16.90
C GLN A 515 -14.64 -3.61 16.20
N GLY A 516 -15.39 -3.52 15.11
CA GLY A 516 -15.49 -2.30 14.33
C GLY A 516 -16.55 -2.38 13.24
N TYR A 517 -16.61 -1.31 12.46
CA TYR A 517 -17.55 -1.17 11.35
C TYR A 517 -16.82 -0.65 10.14
N ASN A 518 -17.29 -1.03 8.96
CA ASN A 518 -16.84 -0.48 7.70
C ASN A 518 -18.00 0.31 7.09
N VAL A 519 -17.83 1.63 7.05
CA VAL A 519 -18.81 2.54 6.45
C VAL A 519 -18.54 2.58 4.96
N ARG A 520 -19.50 2.15 4.15
CA ARG A 520 -19.46 2.16 2.69
C ARG A 520 -20.30 3.30 2.15
N TRP A 521 -19.82 4.01 1.14
CA TRP A 521 -20.63 4.98 0.43
C TRP A 521 -20.28 5.06 -1.05
N GLY A 522 -21.19 5.66 -1.82
CA GLY A 522 -21.02 5.83 -3.24
C GLY A 522 -22.15 6.59 -3.89
N ILE A 523 -22.19 6.57 -5.21
CA ILE A 523 -23.04 7.46 -6.02
C ILE A 523 -24.37 6.83 -6.45
N ALA A 524 -24.53 5.54 -6.18
CA ALA A 524 -25.73 4.74 -6.43
C ALA A 524 -25.76 3.56 -5.44
N PRO A 525 -26.92 2.91 -5.21
CA PRO A 525 -27.04 1.79 -4.28
C PRO A 525 -26.10 0.61 -4.58
N ASP A 526 -25.74 0.40 -5.85
CA ASP A 526 -24.87 -0.65 -6.36
C ASP A 526 -23.42 -0.19 -6.59
N LYS A 527 -23.10 1.08 -6.31
CA LYS A 527 -21.79 1.70 -6.59
C LYS A 527 -21.11 2.23 -5.32
N LEU A 528 -21.16 1.45 -4.23
CA LEU A 528 -20.57 1.79 -2.93
C LEU A 528 -19.05 1.55 -2.90
N TYR A 529 -18.32 2.24 -3.77
CA TYR A 529 -16.89 1.99 -4.01
C TYR A 529 -15.98 2.56 -2.92
N SER A 530 -16.43 3.53 -2.13
CA SER A 530 -15.64 4.13 -1.06
C SER A 530 -15.90 3.43 0.28
N SER A 531 -14.86 3.39 1.13
CA SER A 531 -14.96 2.74 2.44
C SER A 531 -14.15 3.45 3.53
N TRP A 532 -14.61 3.37 4.77
CA TRP A 532 -13.90 3.85 5.96
C TRP A 532 -14.11 2.88 7.11
N MET A 533 -13.06 2.15 7.45
CA MET A 533 -13.02 1.27 8.61
C MET A 533 -12.82 2.07 9.91
N VAL A 534 -13.73 1.89 10.87
CA VAL A 534 -13.65 2.49 12.20
C VAL A 534 -13.75 1.43 13.29
N TYR A 535 -12.82 1.46 14.23
CA TYR A 535 -12.86 0.63 15.43
C TYR A 535 -13.53 1.36 16.60
N ASP A 536 -14.24 0.63 17.45
CA ASP A 536 -14.90 1.10 18.70
C ASP A 536 -15.87 2.29 18.60
N LYS A 537 -16.17 2.75 17.39
CA LYS A 537 -17.09 3.86 17.11
C LYS A 537 -18.38 3.32 16.51
N ASN A 538 -19.49 4.03 16.75
CA ASN A 538 -20.77 3.82 16.07
C ASN A 538 -21.25 5.09 15.35
N SER A 539 -20.32 6.00 15.05
CA SER A 539 -20.53 7.19 14.27
C SER A 539 -19.27 7.58 13.48
N LEU A 540 -19.47 8.35 12.42
CA LEU A 540 -18.43 8.91 11.57
C LEU A 540 -18.85 10.30 11.09
N GLU A 541 -17.97 11.28 11.28
CA GLU A 541 -18.06 12.58 10.63
C GLU A 541 -17.23 12.53 9.34
N LEU A 542 -17.90 12.42 8.21
CA LEU A 542 -17.28 12.29 6.90
C LEU A 542 -17.29 13.65 6.20
N LYS A 543 -16.13 14.06 5.69
CA LYS A 543 -15.89 15.39 5.11
C LYS A 543 -15.46 15.34 3.65
N SER A 544 -15.72 14.24 2.95
CA SER A 544 -15.18 13.98 1.62
C SER A 544 -16.18 14.17 0.47
N LEU A 545 -17.43 14.55 0.75
CA LEU A 545 -18.49 14.50 -0.25
C LEU A 545 -18.49 15.69 -1.21
N THR A 546 -19.03 15.47 -2.42
CA THR A 546 -19.23 16.51 -3.43
C THR A 546 -20.57 17.23 -3.24
N ILE A 547 -20.59 18.56 -3.35
CA ILE A 547 -21.81 19.38 -3.30
C ILE A 547 -22.70 19.09 -4.52
N GLY A 548 -24.02 19.01 -4.31
CA GLY A 548 -25.02 18.82 -5.37
C GLY A 548 -25.07 17.40 -5.92
N GLN A 549 -24.49 16.43 -5.18
CA GLN A 549 -24.48 15.03 -5.52
C GLN A 549 -25.14 14.22 -4.41
N GLU A 550 -26.09 13.38 -4.81
CA GLU A 550 -26.68 12.37 -3.94
C GLU A 550 -25.68 11.24 -3.71
N TYR A 551 -25.61 10.78 -2.47
CA TYR A 551 -24.80 9.65 -2.05
C TYR A 551 -25.65 8.59 -1.36
N TYR A 552 -25.16 7.36 -1.40
CA TYR A 552 -25.79 6.19 -0.81
C TYR A 552 -24.83 5.60 0.21
N PHE A 553 -25.36 5.21 1.37
CA PHE A 553 -24.56 4.73 2.50
C PHE A 553 -25.07 3.38 2.99
N ALA A 554 -24.13 2.52 3.35
CA ALA A 554 -24.39 1.29 4.09
C ALA A 554 -23.26 1.04 5.09
N VAL A 555 -23.56 0.30 6.16
CA VAL A 555 -22.56 -0.08 7.16
C VAL A 555 -22.59 -1.58 7.36
N GLU A 556 -21.42 -2.21 7.32
CA GLU A 556 -21.21 -3.57 7.80
C GLU A 556 -20.46 -3.54 9.13
N ALA A 557 -20.86 -4.42 10.05
CA ALA A 557 -20.18 -4.66 11.31
C ALA A 557 -19.23 -5.84 11.15
N PHE A 558 -18.11 -5.85 11.87
CA PHE A 558 -17.18 -6.98 11.85
C PHE A 558 -16.61 -7.31 13.23
N ASN A 559 -16.24 -8.58 13.42
CA ASN A 559 -15.49 -9.06 14.56
C ASN A 559 -14.53 -10.20 14.14
N GLU A 560 -13.87 -10.84 15.09
CA GLU A 560 -12.94 -11.95 14.86
C GLU A 560 -13.55 -13.18 14.16
N ASN A 561 -14.87 -13.24 14.04
CA ASN A 561 -15.62 -14.36 13.45
C ASN A 561 -16.21 -14.04 12.06
N GLY A 562 -16.08 -12.80 11.57
CA GLY A 562 -16.49 -12.39 10.24
C GLY A 562 -17.20 -11.04 10.19
N CYS A 563 -17.83 -10.79 9.03
CA CYS A 563 -18.61 -9.58 8.76
C CYS A 563 -20.10 -9.88 8.75
N SER A 564 -20.91 -8.89 9.16
CA SER A 564 -22.35 -8.91 8.90
C SER A 564 -22.63 -8.65 7.42
N ALA A 565 -23.86 -8.93 6.98
CA ALA A 565 -24.37 -8.29 5.77
C ALA A 565 -24.36 -6.75 5.92
N LEU A 566 -24.26 -6.03 4.80
CA LEU A 566 -24.47 -4.58 4.75
C LEU A 566 -25.86 -4.23 5.31
N SER A 567 -25.97 -3.12 6.03
CA SER A 567 -27.27 -2.52 6.38
C SER A 567 -28.09 -2.20 5.13
N ASN A 568 -29.37 -1.89 5.32
CA ASN A 568 -30.15 -1.23 4.27
C ASN A 568 -29.41 0.02 3.79
N VAL A 569 -29.41 0.22 2.47
CA VAL A 569 -28.81 1.40 1.85
C VAL A 569 -29.68 2.62 2.14
N ILE A 570 -29.06 3.71 2.58
CA ILE A 570 -29.74 4.98 2.86
C ILE A 570 -29.21 6.03 1.88
N SER A 571 -30.12 6.69 1.16
CA SER A 571 -29.79 7.83 0.34
C SER A 571 -29.60 9.09 1.19
N CYS A 572 -28.68 9.95 0.75
CA CYS A 572 -28.36 11.22 1.36
C CYS A 572 -28.16 12.25 0.23
N PRO A 573 -29.11 13.17 0.03
CA PRO A 573 -29.02 14.20 -1.01
C PRO A 573 -27.97 15.27 -0.68
#